data_AF-A0A0S9SFB7-F1
#
_entry.id   AF-A0A0S9SFB7-F1
#
_cell.length_a   1.000
_cell.length_b   1.000
_cell.length_c   1.000
_cell.angle_alpha   90.00
_cell.angle_beta   90.00
_cell.angle_gamma   90.00
#
_symmetry.space_group_name_H-M   'P 1'
#
loop_
_entity.id
_entity.type
_entity.pdbx_description
1 polymer ?
#
loop_
_entity_poly.entity_id
_entity_poly.type
_entity_poly.pdbx_seq_one_letter_code
_entity_poly.pdbx_strand_id
1 'polypeptide(L)'
;MTEDFVSSFSRAMNTPIPDDGNSVDDLVPFGWAPGQYFCRACPDCGEGYCGDKRCRRCRACAVKALEAYRNRPTWQSAHEGIPTDRPVWAFFYVGASQYDEAVHLLRGISKWDGEAFTVKHEGYDWERDGHVVCWIDVDDQPTFSVEAVDAIVAALDTRVFYYSGGGDHVVEDWLHRFALQAVAGGHREAPAIAAAALKTRELTFSRYYG
;
A
#
# COMPACT_ATOMS: atom_id res chain seq x y z
N MET A 1 22.30 24.14 36.95
CA MET A 1 21.86 23.82 35.57
C MET A 1 22.85 22.95 34.78
N THR A 2 24.07 22.69 35.27
CA THR A 2 25.10 21.90 34.56
C THR A 2 25.14 20.42 34.94
N GLU A 3 24.83 20.07 36.19
CA GLU A 3 24.92 18.67 36.67
C GLU A 3 23.83 17.76 36.09
N ASP A 4 22.59 18.24 35.94
CA ASP A 4 21.50 17.46 35.32
C ASP A 4 21.78 17.13 33.85
N PHE A 5 22.42 18.05 33.12
CA PHE A 5 22.72 17.87 31.70
C PHE A 5 23.82 16.82 31.49
N VAL A 6 24.87 16.84 32.31
CA VAL A 6 25.97 15.86 32.24
C VAL A 6 25.50 14.47 32.68
N SER A 7 24.67 14.40 33.73
CA SER A 7 24.05 13.15 34.18
C SER A 7 23.15 12.52 33.11
N SER A 8 22.28 13.32 32.47
CA SER A 8 21.42 12.86 31.38
C SER A 8 22.22 12.40 30.15
N PHE A 9 23.31 13.08 29.84
CA PHE A 9 24.18 12.78 28.70
C PHE A 9 24.93 11.45 28.87
N SER A 10 25.53 11.22 30.04
CA SER A 10 26.22 9.95 30.34
C SER A 10 25.25 8.76 30.42
N ARG A 11 24.00 8.99 30.84
CA ARG A 11 22.96 7.95 30.87
C ARG A 11 22.53 7.57 29.45
N ALA A 12 22.33 8.55 28.57
CA ALA A 12 21.93 8.31 27.18
C ALA A 12 23.00 7.57 26.36
N MET A 13 24.30 7.87 26.56
CA MET A 13 25.39 7.22 25.82
C MET A 13 25.67 5.77 26.24
N ASN A 14 25.32 5.39 27.47
CA ASN A 14 25.58 4.05 28.02
C ASN A 14 24.32 3.18 28.12
N THR A 15 23.17 3.65 27.62
CA THR A 15 21.96 2.84 27.62
C THR A 15 22.09 1.75 26.54
N PRO A 16 22.06 0.46 26.91
CA PRO A 16 22.04 -0.62 25.93
C PRO A 16 20.85 -0.44 24.98
N ILE A 17 21.03 -0.82 23.71
CA ILE A 17 19.92 -0.84 22.76
C ILE A 17 18.86 -1.79 23.32
N PRO A 18 17.60 -1.34 23.50
CA PRO A 18 16.53 -2.20 23.97
C PRO A 18 16.33 -3.41 23.06
N ASP A 19 16.16 -4.59 23.64
CA ASP A 19 15.79 -5.82 22.92
C ASP A 19 14.27 -5.84 22.69
N ASP A 20 13.82 -4.93 21.84
CA ASP A 20 12.41 -4.75 21.46
C ASP A 20 12.05 -5.52 20.17
N GLY A 21 12.92 -6.42 19.72
CA GLY A 21 12.74 -7.22 18.51
C GLY A 21 12.93 -6.48 17.19
N ASN A 22 13.26 -5.18 17.18
CA ASN A 22 13.53 -4.43 15.95
C ASN A 22 15.03 -4.26 15.70
N SER A 23 15.50 -4.71 14.53
CA SER A 23 16.90 -4.59 14.15
C SER A 23 17.28 -3.14 13.83
N VAL A 24 18.57 -2.88 13.71
CA VAL A 24 19.08 -1.57 13.25
C VAL A 24 18.62 -1.31 11.82
N ASP A 25 18.73 -2.33 10.95
CA ASP A 25 18.38 -2.21 9.54
C ASP A 25 16.90 -1.90 9.32
N ASP A 26 16.03 -2.40 10.21
CA ASP A 26 14.60 -2.06 10.19
C ASP A 26 14.34 -0.58 10.47
N LEU A 27 15.17 0.08 11.29
CA LEU A 27 14.92 1.41 11.82
C LEU A 27 15.66 2.53 11.07
N VAL A 28 16.71 2.19 10.31
CA VAL A 28 17.44 3.14 9.46
C VAL A 28 16.51 3.89 8.50
N PRO A 29 15.59 3.24 7.77
CA PRO A 29 14.62 3.94 6.91
C PRO A 29 13.71 4.91 7.67
N PHE A 30 13.46 4.65 8.96
CA PHE A 30 12.60 5.46 9.83
C PHE A 30 13.38 6.51 10.63
N GLY A 31 14.65 6.73 10.26
CA GLY A 31 15.44 7.87 10.71
C GLY A 31 16.23 7.64 11.99
N TRP A 32 16.46 6.39 12.39
CA TRP A 32 17.31 6.05 13.53
C TRP A 32 18.36 4.99 13.19
N ALA A 33 19.57 5.19 13.70
CA ALA A 33 20.68 4.26 13.66
C ALA A 33 21.50 4.41 14.96
N PRO A 34 22.17 3.36 15.45
CA PRO A 34 22.98 3.44 16.64
C PRO A 34 24.21 4.33 16.42
N GLY A 35 24.63 5.04 17.46
CA GLY A 35 25.82 5.88 17.43
C GLY A 35 25.98 6.69 18.70
N GLN A 36 27.10 7.41 18.81
CA GLN A 36 27.47 8.17 20.00
C GLN A 36 27.20 9.68 19.86
N TYR A 37 26.54 10.11 18.78
CA TYR A 37 26.17 11.51 18.63
C TYR A 37 24.93 11.81 19.47
N PHE A 38 25.05 12.78 20.37
CA PHE A 38 23.92 13.29 21.13
C PHE A 38 23.15 14.34 20.31
N CYS A 39 21.88 14.08 20.11
CA CYS A 39 20.93 14.98 19.49
C CYS A 39 20.09 15.64 20.59
N ARG A 40 20.04 16.98 20.59
CA ARG A 40 19.44 17.77 21.67
C ARG A 40 17.95 17.52 21.86
N ALA A 41 17.22 17.32 20.78
CA ALA A 41 15.78 17.09 20.80
C ALA A 41 15.35 16.30 19.56
N CYS A 42 14.56 15.26 19.76
CA CYS A 42 13.83 14.59 18.69
C CYS A 42 12.71 15.51 18.18
N PRO A 43 12.53 15.65 16.85
CA PRO A 43 11.47 16.49 16.29
C PRO A 43 10.05 16.03 16.65
N ASP A 44 9.87 14.78 17.08
CA ASP A 44 8.54 14.22 17.37
C ASP A 44 8.16 14.28 18.85
N CYS A 45 9.10 13.92 19.74
CA CYS A 45 8.84 13.86 21.17
C CYS A 45 9.56 14.94 21.99
N GLY A 46 10.48 15.69 21.38
CA GLY A 46 11.27 16.73 22.07
C GLY A 46 12.40 16.20 22.95
N GLU A 47 12.46 14.89 23.21
CA GLU A 47 13.46 14.28 24.10
C GLU A 47 14.86 14.26 23.47
N GLY A 48 15.89 14.44 24.30
CA GLY A 48 17.28 14.23 23.91
C GLY A 48 17.58 12.75 23.67
N TYR A 49 18.40 12.44 22.67
CA TYR A 49 18.70 11.05 22.32
C TYR A 49 20.13 10.87 21.78
N CYS A 50 20.63 9.64 21.80
CA CYS A 50 21.88 9.25 21.16
C CYS A 50 21.62 8.41 19.90
N GLY A 51 22.43 8.62 18.87
CA GLY A 51 22.38 7.87 17.62
C GLY A 51 23.53 8.21 16.67
N ASP A 52 23.48 7.70 15.45
CA ASP A 52 24.35 8.15 14.36
C ASP A 52 24.16 9.65 14.07
N LYS A 53 25.21 10.32 13.58
CA LYS A 53 25.18 11.75 13.24
C LYS A 53 24.06 12.13 12.25
N ARG A 54 23.58 11.17 11.44
CA ARG A 54 22.53 11.36 10.43
C ARG A 54 21.14 10.96 10.94
N CYS A 55 21.00 10.53 12.19
CA CYS A 55 19.70 10.21 12.77
C CYS A 55 18.82 11.46 12.83
N ARG A 56 17.58 11.31 12.37
CA ARG A 56 16.59 12.38 12.36
C ARG A 56 15.62 12.27 13.53
N ARG A 57 15.54 11.10 14.17
CA ARG A 57 14.57 10.76 15.22
C ARG A 57 15.23 9.90 16.30
N CYS A 58 14.66 9.87 17.49
CA CYS A 58 15.09 8.93 18.53
C CYS A 58 14.59 7.51 18.21
N ARG A 59 15.18 6.47 18.83
CA ARG A 59 14.81 5.06 18.59
C ARG A 59 13.32 4.82 18.81
N ALA A 60 12.78 5.29 19.93
CA ALA A 60 11.38 5.07 20.28
C ALA A 60 10.41 5.67 19.23
N CYS A 61 10.73 6.84 18.69
CA CYS A 61 9.94 7.45 17.62
C CYS A 61 10.13 6.74 16.27
N ALA A 62 11.32 6.21 15.99
CA ALA A 62 11.54 5.38 14.80
C ALA A 62 10.78 4.04 14.87
N VAL A 63 10.73 3.39 16.05
CA VAL A 63 9.91 2.18 16.28
C VAL A 63 8.43 2.49 16.06
N LYS A 64 7.91 3.56 16.66
CA LYS A 64 6.52 4.01 16.42
C LYS A 64 6.24 4.28 14.94
N ALA A 65 7.20 4.86 14.21
CA ALA A 65 7.06 5.11 12.79
C ALA A 65 7.10 3.82 11.95
N LEU A 66 7.93 2.84 12.32
CA LEU A 66 7.96 1.51 11.73
C LEU A 66 6.65 0.76 11.99
N GLU A 67 6.14 0.78 13.22
CA GLU A 67 4.85 0.19 13.58
C GLU A 67 3.71 0.84 12.81
N ALA A 68 3.68 2.18 12.73
CA ALA A 68 2.70 2.90 11.93
C ALA A 68 2.79 2.54 10.43
N TYR A 69 4.00 2.34 9.91
CA TYR A 69 4.22 1.91 8.53
C TYR A 69 3.78 0.46 8.30
N ARG A 70 4.00 -0.45 9.27
CA ARG A 70 3.53 -1.84 9.20
C ARG A 70 2.01 -1.95 9.32
N ASN A 71 1.38 -1.07 10.08
CA ASN A 71 -0.05 -1.05 10.33
C ASN A 71 -0.84 -0.20 9.32
N ARG A 72 -0.17 0.44 8.35
CA ARG A 72 -0.89 1.21 7.32
C ARG A 72 -1.74 0.25 6.48
N PRO A 73 -2.97 0.62 6.11
CA PRO A 73 -3.74 -0.18 5.17
C PRO A 73 -2.96 -0.34 3.87
N THR A 74 -2.82 -1.59 3.40
CA THR A 74 -2.17 -1.90 2.13
C THR A 74 -3.18 -2.50 1.18
N TRP A 75 -2.95 -2.28 -0.11
CA TRP A 75 -3.69 -2.98 -1.15
C TRP A 75 -3.51 -4.49 -1.02
N GLN A 76 -4.62 -5.20 -1.08
CA GLN A 76 -4.71 -6.66 -1.09
C GLN A 76 -5.12 -7.09 -2.49
N SER A 77 -4.46 -8.12 -3.03
CA SER A 77 -4.79 -8.70 -4.34
C SER A 77 -6.03 -9.59 -4.24
N ALA A 78 -6.81 -9.64 -5.32
CA ALA A 78 -7.98 -10.50 -5.47
C ALA A 78 -9.05 -10.27 -4.39
N HIS A 79 -9.98 -11.20 -4.22
CA HIS A 79 -11.15 -11.02 -3.35
C HIS A 79 -10.98 -11.58 -1.94
N GLU A 80 -9.90 -12.32 -1.69
CA GLU A 80 -9.69 -12.99 -0.42
C GLU A 80 -9.56 -11.97 0.71
N GLY A 81 -10.25 -12.24 1.82
CA GLY A 81 -10.16 -11.46 3.05
C GLY A 81 -10.89 -10.12 3.03
N ILE A 82 -11.66 -9.79 1.97
CA ILE A 82 -12.46 -8.56 1.96
C ILE A 82 -13.49 -8.59 3.12
N PRO A 83 -13.55 -7.54 3.96
CA PRO A 83 -14.63 -7.36 4.93
C PRO A 83 -16.01 -7.33 4.25
N THR A 84 -16.95 -8.13 4.75
CA THR A 84 -18.34 -8.19 4.24
C THR A 84 -19.32 -7.37 5.07
N ASP A 85 -18.86 -6.76 6.17
CA ASP A 85 -19.66 -6.00 7.13
C ASP A 85 -19.48 -4.48 6.98
N ARG A 86 -18.53 -4.02 6.17
CA ARG A 86 -18.23 -2.59 5.96
C ARG A 86 -17.75 -2.31 4.53
N PRO A 87 -17.89 -1.07 4.05
CA PRO A 87 -17.46 -0.73 2.70
C PRO A 87 -15.94 -0.56 2.60
N VAL A 88 -15.34 -1.12 1.56
CA VAL A 88 -13.93 -0.95 1.19
C VAL A 88 -13.81 -0.26 -0.18
N TRP A 89 -12.61 0.23 -0.50
CA TRP A 89 -12.29 0.65 -1.86
C TRP A 89 -11.72 -0.53 -2.65
N ALA A 90 -12.20 -0.73 -3.87
CA ALA A 90 -11.75 -1.81 -4.74
C ALA A 90 -11.61 -1.37 -6.19
N PHE A 91 -10.57 -1.84 -6.87
CA PHE A 91 -10.57 -1.90 -8.32
C PHE A 91 -11.44 -3.08 -8.74
N PHE A 92 -12.50 -2.80 -9.47
CA PHE A 92 -13.56 -3.74 -9.80
C PHE A 92 -13.71 -3.84 -11.32
N TYR A 93 -13.56 -5.05 -11.84
CA TYR A 93 -13.78 -5.36 -13.25
C TYR A 93 -15.25 -5.63 -13.49
N VAL A 94 -15.91 -4.79 -14.27
CA VAL A 94 -17.29 -4.98 -14.72
C VAL A 94 -17.19 -5.51 -16.14
N GLY A 95 -17.64 -6.74 -16.38
CA GLY A 95 -17.48 -7.45 -17.66
C GLY A 95 -17.83 -6.61 -18.90
N ALA A 96 -17.25 -6.98 -20.05
CA ALA A 96 -17.16 -6.18 -21.28
C ALA A 96 -18.50 -5.62 -21.82
N SER A 97 -18.92 -4.48 -21.27
CA SER A 97 -19.73 -3.48 -21.96
C SER A 97 -18.80 -2.73 -22.91
N GLN A 98 -19.06 -2.76 -24.21
CA GLN A 98 -18.29 -2.04 -25.23
C GLN A 98 -18.38 -0.49 -25.11
N TYR A 99 -19.11 0.01 -24.11
CA TYR A 99 -19.39 1.44 -23.91
C TYR A 99 -18.89 1.98 -22.56
N ASP A 100 -18.43 1.12 -21.65
CA ASP A 100 -17.96 1.51 -20.31
C ASP A 100 -16.47 1.21 -20.11
N GLU A 101 -15.85 1.91 -19.16
CA GLU A 101 -14.50 1.54 -18.70
C GLU A 101 -14.55 0.13 -18.10
N ALA A 102 -13.58 -0.71 -18.45
CA ALA A 102 -13.60 -2.12 -18.02
C ALA A 102 -13.33 -2.29 -16.51
N VAL A 103 -12.57 -1.36 -15.91
CA VAL A 103 -12.18 -1.41 -14.50
C VAL A 103 -12.50 -0.08 -13.84
N HIS A 104 -13.18 -0.14 -12.70
CA HIS A 104 -13.59 1.03 -11.92
C HIS A 104 -13.02 0.98 -10.51
N LEU A 105 -12.69 2.14 -9.95
CA LEU A 105 -12.44 2.28 -8.52
C LEU A 105 -13.76 2.57 -7.81
N LEU A 106 -14.27 1.61 -7.05
CA LEU A 106 -15.57 1.68 -6.38
C LEU A 106 -15.42 1.57 -4.87
N ARG A 107 -16.30 2.24 -4.13
CA ARG A 107 -16.46 2.05 -2.68
C ARG A 107 -17.76 1.32 -2.38
N GLY A 108 -17.70 0.24 -1.63
CA GLY A 108 -18.86 -0.63 -1.46
C GLY A 108 -18.57 -1.86 -0.63
N ILE A 109 -19.62 -2.65 -0.39
CA ILE A 109 -19.55 -3.88 0.39
C ILE A 109 -19.48 -5.06 -0.57
N SER A 110 -18.47 -5.92 -0.39
CA SER A 110 -18.30 -7.13 -1.20
C SER A 110 -19.36 -8.17 -0.85
N LYS A 111 -19.89 -8.82 -1.88
CA LYS A 111 -20.81 -9.97 -1.82
C LYS A 111 -20.30 -11.06 -2.77
N TRP A 112 -20.82 -12.26 -2.58
CA TRP A 112 -20.55 -13.43 -3.44
C TRP A 112 -19.04 -13.59 -3.70
N ASP A 113 -18.25 -13.57 -2.63
CA ASP A 113 -16.79 -13.73 -2.71
C ASP A 113 -16.13 -12.75 -3.71
N GLY A 114 -16.56 -11.49 -3.71
CA GLY A 114 -15.99 -10.45 -4.58
C GLY A 114 -16.52 -10.45 -6.01
N GLU A 115 -17.52 -11.28 -6.34
CA GLU A 115 -18.19 -11.28 -7.63
C GLU A 115 -19.32 -10.24 -7.73
N ALA A 116 -19.67 -9.60 -6.61
CA ALA A 116 -20.57 -8.46 -6.61
C ALA A 116 -20.17 -7.41 -5.57
N PHE A 117 -20.50 -6.16 -5.87
CA PHE A 117 -20.20 -5.03 -5.02
C PHE A 117 -21.42 -4.14 -4.86
N THR A 118 -21.87 -3.92 -3.62
CA THR A 118 -22.96 -2.97 -3.33
C THR A 118 -22.38 -1.57 -3.19
N VAL A 119 -22.60 -0.72 -4.19
CA VAL A 119 -22.11 0.66 -4.25
C VAL A 119 -23.23 1.62 -3.91
N LYS A 120 -22.96 2.59 -3.03
CA LYS A 120 -23.91 3.69 -2.76
C LYS A 120 -23.74 4.78 -3.80
N HIS A 121 -24.76 5.01 -4.62
CA HIS A 121 -24.79 6.12 -5.57
C HIS A 121 -26.06 6.94 -5.35
N GLU A 122 -25.91 8.25 -5.12
CA GLU A 122 -27.04 9.20 -4.99
C GLU A 122 -28.13 8.79 -3.99
N GLY A 123 -27.74 8.14 -2.89
CA GLY A 123 -28.67 7.71 -1.83
C GLY A 123 -29.39 6.39 -2.08
N TYR A 124 -29.06 5.68 -3.16
CA TYR A 124 -29.54 4.34 -3.44
C TYR A 124 -28.38 3.34 -3.46
N ASP A 125 -28.66 2.12 -3.00
CA ASP A 125 -27.74 1.00 -3.11
C ASP A 125 -27.89 0.39 -4.50
N TRP A 126 -26.80 0.37 -5.28
CA TRP A 126 -26.74 -0.30 -6.57
C TRP A 126 -25.75 -1.45 -6.49
N GLU A 127 -26.22 -2.66 -6.78
CA GLU A 127 -25.37 -3.83 -6.98
C GLU A 127 -24.68 -3.77 -8.35
N ARG A 128 -23.36 -3.93 -8.33
CA ARG A 128 -22.49 -4.08 -9.49
C ARG A 128 -21.97 -5.52 -9.51
N ASP A 129 -22.36 -6.27 -10.52
CA ASP A 129 -21.82 -7.60 -10.79
C ASP A 129 -20.52 -7.47 -11.58
N GLY A 130 -19.52 -8.29 -11.24
CA GLY A 130 -18.17 -8.17 -11.78
C GLY A 130 -17.16 -8.95 -10.94
N HIS A 131 -15.91 -8.50 -10.88
CA HIS A 131 -14.88 -9.17 -10.08
C HIS A 131 -13.96 -8.15 -9.41
N VAL A 132 -13.75 -8.29 -8.11
CA VAL A 132 -12.72 -7.52 -7.39
C VAL A 132 -11.34 -7.94 -7.86
N VAL A 133 -10.59 -6.98 -8.39
CA VAL A 133 -9.19 -7.14 -8.81
C VAL A 133 -8.27 -6.98 -7.61
N CYS A 134 -8.43 -5.91 -6.85
CA CYS A 134 -7.71 -5.66 -5.60
C CYS A 134 -8.50 -4.65 -4.74
N TRP A 135 -8.22 -4.60 -3.43
CA TRP A 135 -8.96 -3.78 -2.49
C TRP A 135 -8.09 -3.20 -1.37
N ILE A 136 -8.59 -2.16 -0.72
CA ILE A 136 -7.97 -1.51 0.44
C ILE A 136 -9.06 -0.97 1.38
N ASP A 137 -8.84 -1.16 2.67
CA ASP A 137 -9.74 -0.70 3.74
C ASP A 137 -9.28 0.66 4.27
N VAL A 138 -9.72 1.72 3.60
CA VAL A 138 -9.50 3.11 3.98
C VAL A 138 -10.79 3.90 3.82
N ASP A 139 -10.93 4.98 4.60
CA ASP A 139 -12.10 5.85 4.52
C ASP A 139 -12.09 6.72 3.26
N ASP A 140 -10.96 7.38 3.00
CA ASP A 140 -10.77 8.30 1.89
C ASP A 140 -10.48 7.56 0.57
N GLN A 141 -10.87 8.17 -0.55
CA GLN A 141 -10.59 7.60 -1.86
C GLN A 141 -9.07 7.48 -2.08
N PRO A 142 -8.54 6.26 -2.29
CA PRO A 142 -7.10 6.06 -2.46
C PRO A 142 -6.65 6.60 -3.81
N THR A 143 -5.47 7.22 -3.83
CA THR A 143 -4.78 7.57 -5.08
C THR A 143 -4.22 6.31 -5.74
N PHE A 144 -4.18 6.28 -7.07
CA PHE A 144 -3.51 5.20 -7.80
C PHE A 144 -2.01 5.21 -7.51
N SER A 145 -1.50 4.14 -6.91
CA SER A 145 -0.12 4.03 -6.42
C SER A 145 0.57 2.79 -6.97
N VAL A 146 1.90 2.73 -6.81
CA VAL A 146 2.69 1.52 -7.15
C VAL A 146 2.19 0.29 -6.40
N GLU A 147 1.76 0.45 -5.14
CA GLU A 147 1.22 -0.65 -4.33
C GLU A 147 -0.10 -1.20 -4.91
N ALA A 148 -0.96 -0.31 -5.43
CA ALA A 148 -2.17 -0.73 -6.14
C ALA A 148 -1.82 -1.54 -7.40
N VAL A 149 -0.82 -1.07 -8.17
CA VAL A 149 -0.34 -1.77 -9.37
C VAL A 149 0.19 -3.16 -9.01
N ASP A 150 1.08 -3.26 -8.02
CA ASP A 150 1.62 -4.56 -7.61
C ASP A 150 0.52 -5.52 -7.14
N ALA A 151 -0.50 -5.03 -6.44
CA ALA A 151 -1.67 -5.84 -6.05
C ALA A 151 -2.51 -6.30 -7.25
N ILE A 152 -2.67 -5.45 -8.29
CA ILE A 152 -3.34 -5.83 -9.54
C ILE A 152 -2.53 -6.90 -10.28
N VAL A 153 -1.21 -6.73 -10.40
CA VAL A 153 -0.34 -7.73 -11.05
C VAL A 153 -0.40 -9.07 -10.31
N ALA A 154 -0.39 -9.04 -8.97
CA ALA A 154 -0.54 -10.25 -8.16
C ALA A 154 -1.90 -10.93 -8.38
N ALA A 155 -2.99 -10.17 -8.52
CA ALA A 155 -4.31 -10.71 -8.82
C ALA A 155 -4.40 -11.33 -10.23
N LEU A 156 -3.68 -10.77 -11.21
CA LEU A 156 -3.60 -11.35 -12.56
C LEU A 156 -2.86 -12.70 -12.57
N ASP A 157 -1.91 -12.92 -11.66
CA ASP A 157 -1.18 -14.18 -11.54
C ASP A 157 -2.06 -15.30 -10.93
N THR A 158 -2.99 -14.94 -10.04
CA THR A 158 -3.88 -15.92 -9.36
C THR A 158 -5.06 -16.37 -10.22
N ARG A 159 -5.23 -15.85 -11.45
CA ARG A 159 -6.31 -16.19 -12.39
C ARG A 159 -7.71 -15.98 -11.82
N VAL A 160 -7.91 -14.89 -11.09
CA VAL A 160 -9.21 -14.50 -10.49
C VAL A 160 -10.36 -14.51 -11.52
N PHE A 161 -10.03 -14.32 -12.79
CA PHE A 161 -10.97 -14.15 -13.90
C PHE A 161 -11.31 -15.45 -14.63
N TYR A 162 -11.01 -16.63 -14.08
CA TYR A 162 -11.11 -17.93 -14.76
C TYR A 162 -12.45 -18.17 -15.49
N TYR A 163 -13.56 -17.70 -14.94
CA TYR A 163 -14.90 -17.86 -15.53
C TYR A 163 -15.33 -16.73 -16.49
N SER A 164 -14.60 -15.62 -16.51
CA SER A 164 -14.98 -14.38 -17.23
C SER A 164 -14.37 -14.26 -18.64
N GLY A 165 -13.84 -15.35 -19.21
CA GLY A 165 -13.55 -15.45 -20.64
C GLY A 165 -12.63 -14.37 -21.20
N GLY A 166 -11.49 -14.10 -20.53
CA GLY A 166 -10.49 -13.12 -20.96
C GLY A 166 -10.42 -11.85 -20.10
N GLY A 167 -11.09 -11.81 -18.95
CA GLY A 167 -11.01 -10.71 -17.99
C GLY A 167 -9.57 -10.31 -17.62
N ASP A 168 -8.68 -11.29 -17.45
CA ASP A 168 -7.25 -11.06 -17.18
C ASP A 168 -6.61 -10.12 -18.22
N HIS A 169 -6.87 -10.37 -19.51
CA HIS A 169 -6.31 -9.58 -20.61
C HIS A 169 -6.89 -8.17 -20.66
N VAL A 170 -8.19 -8.04 -20.39
CA VAL A 170 -8.84 -6.72 -20.38
C VAL A 170 -8.31 -5.86 -19.24
N VAL A 171 -8.11 -6.45 -18.06
CA VAL A 171 -7.53 -5.78 -16.89
C VAL A 171 -6.05 -5.45 -17.13
N GLU A 172 -5.28 -6.34 -17.75
CA GLU A 172 -3.89 -6.06 -18.14
C GLU A 172 -3.79 -4.89 -19.13
N ASP A 173 -4.58 -4.91 -20.21
CA ASP A 173 -4.60 -3.84 -21.22
C ASP A 173 -5.03 -2.49 -20.62
N TRP A 174 -6.03 -2.52 -19.72
CA TRP A 174 -6.43 -1.34 -18.95
C TRP A 174 -5.28 -0.82 -18.08
N LEU A 175 -4.60 -1.70 -17.34
CA LEU A 175 -3.48 -1.32 -16.47
C LEU A 175 -2.35 -0.66 -17.26
N HIS A 176 -1.95 -1.23 -18.39
CA HIS A 176 -0.89 -0.65 -19.23
C HIS A 176 -1.30 0.70 -19.80
N ARG A 177 -2.55 0.85 -20.25
CA ARG A 177 -3.08 2.13 -20.73
C ARG A 177 -3.08 3.19 -19.63
N PHE A 178 -3.53 2.83 -18.43
CA PHE A 178 -3.60 3.74 -17.29
C PHE A 178 -2.20 4.16 -16.81
N ALA A 179 -1.24 3.23 -16.79
CA ALA A 179 0.16 3.55 -16.50
C ALA A 179 0.76 4.53 -17.53
N LEU A 180 0.46 4.36 -18.83
CA LEU A 180 0.87 5.30 -19.87
C LEU A 180 0.24 6.69 -19.70
N GLN A 181 -1.04 6.75 -19.31
CA GLN A 181 -1.71 8.01 -19.01
C GLN A 181 -1.08 8.72 -17.81
N ALA A 182 -0.68 7.98 -16.77
CA ALA A 182 0.03 8.55 -15.63
C ALA A 182 1.39 9.17 -16.04
N VAL A 183 2.12 8.52 -16.97
CA VAL A 183 3.35 9.06 -17.57
C VAL A 183 3.06 10.33 -18.37
N ALA A 184 2.08 10.29 -19.27
CA ALA A 184 1.71 11.43 -20.10
C ALA A 184 1.22 12.63 -19.28
N GLY A 185 0.55 12.38 -18.16
CA GLY A 185 0.07 13.39 -17.22
C GLY A 185 1.13 13.96 -16.27
N GLY A 186 2.39 13.50 -16.34
CA GLY A 186 3.47 13.98 -15.48
C GLY A 186 3.35 13.55 -14.02
N HIS A 187 2.72 12.41 -13.75
CA HIS A 187 2.60 11.88 -12.39
C HIS A 187 4.00 11.64 -11.79
N ARG A 188 4.23 12.11 -10.57
CA ARG A 188 5.55 12.06 -9.92
C ARG A 188 6.12 10.64 -9.85
N GLU A 189 5.25 9.66 -9.65
CA GLU A 189 5.62 8.24 -9.53
C GLU A 189 5.48 7.45 -10.85
N ALA A 190 5.22 8.14 -11.98
CA ALA A 190 4.93 7.46 -13.25
C ALA A 190 6.01 6.44 -13.68
N PRO A 191 7.33 6.69 -13.52
CA PRO A 191 8.32 5.67 -13.87
C PRO A 191 8.19 4.39 -13.03
N ALA A 192 7.87 4.52 -11.74
CA ALA A 192 7.70 3.39 -10.84
C ALA A 192 6.39 2.63 -11.14
N ILE A 193 5.31 3.35 -11.41
CA ILE A 193 4.02 2.78 -11.84
C ILE A 193 4.19 1.99 -13.14
N ALA A 194 4.87 2.57 -14.14
CA ALA A 194 5.11 1.92 -15.42
C ALA A 194 6.00 0.67 -15.26
N ALA A 195 7.06 0.75 -14.45
CA ALA A 195 7.92 -0.40 -14.18
C ALA A 195 7.16 -1.54 -13.48
N ALA A 196 6.29 -1.23 -12.51
CA ALA A 196 5.47 -2.22 -11.83
C ALA A 196 4.44 -2.86 -12.78
N ALA A 197 3.78 -2.06 -13.62
CA ALA A 197 2.80 -2.55 -14.59
C ALA A 197 3.42 -3.48 -15.64
N LEU A 198 4.69 -3.28 -16.01
CA LEU A 198 5.39 -4.15 -16.96
C LEU A 198 5.68 -5.55 -16.43
N LYS A 199 5.62 -5.77 -15.11
CA LYS A 199 5.78 -7.11 -14.50
C LYS A 199 4.70 -8.09 -14.99
N THR A 200 3.53 -7.62 -15.46
CA THR A 200 2.51 -8.50 -16.03
C THR A 200 3.03 -9.28 -17.25
N ARG A 201 4.03 -8.77 -17.97
CA ARG A 201 4.62 -9.45 -19.13
C ARG A 201 5.44 -10.69 -18.76
N GLU A 202 5.80 -10.82 -17.50
CA GLU A 202 6.46 -12.01 -16.96
C GLU A 202 5.43 -13.11 -16.64
N LEU A 203 4.13 -12.77 -16.65
CA LEU A 203 3.05 -13.71 -16.39
C LEU A 203 2.70 -14.52 -17.64
N THR A 204 2.39 -15.80 -17.43
CA THR A 204 1.93 -16.68 -18.50
C THR A 204 0.40 -16.70 -18.53
N PHE A 205 -0.18 -15.89 -19.40
CA PHE A 205 -1.62 -15.95 -19.68
C PHE A 205 -1.95 -17.08 -20.64
N SER A 206 -2.98 -17.89 -20.34
CA SER A 206 -3.48 -18.89 -21.27
C SER A 206 -4.23 -18.19 -22.40
N ARG A 207 -3.56 -18.02 -23.55
CA ARG A 207 -4.19 -17.46 -24.76
C ARG A 207 -5.12 -18.45 -25.48
N TYR A 208 -5.12 -19.73 -25.08
CA TYR A 208 -5.75 -20.81 -25.82
C TYR A 208 -6.35 -21.88 -24.86
N TYR A 209 -7.67 -21.80 -24.69
CA TYR A 209 -8.62 -22.75 -24.06
C TYR A 209 -8.75 -22.67 -22.52
N GLY A 210 -9.90 -22.99 -21.91
CA GLY A 210 -10.90 -24.02 -22.24
C GLY A 210 -11.98 -23.69 -23.26
#